data_AF-A0A9E3C2W2-F1
#
_entry.id   AF-A0A9E3C2W2-F1
#
_cell.length_a   1.000
_cell.length_b   1.000
_cell.length_c   1.000
_cell.angle_alpha   90.00
_cell.angle_beta   90.00
_cell.angle_gamma   90.00
#
_symmetry.space_group_name_H-M   'P 1'
#
loop_
_entity.id
_entity.type
_entity.pdbx_description
1 polymer ?
#
loop_
_entity_poly.entity_id
_entity_poly.type
_entity_poly.pdbx_seq_one_letter_code
_entity_poly.pdbx_strand_id
1 'polypeptide(L)'
;MTGNNMMPPVPRDHDEASFSEMVPLGSRKIKLWKSPLFIFGIVTAIATVALFGLMRELLNAQTLGAARSAFGQLSMVVTFYILLMTVVAMLIYSRSDRRIWYLAFPAFVLWLLLGTPLGAPYFIIFRKILPGGPGMLNAHDFPTVFVGMFFAAGLMEELMKATPILIASALTVWGAKLRQSLPPVVYDTIRVRGPLDAVLMALGSGAAFVFIETWGQYVPNIVNEVLKGSGGKEVLGAFGVGLMLLLPRVFNALAGHIGYAIVFAYFIGLAVIRPKGMFKLLAIGWVTAATLHALWNSIAHIEPLLQYVIAVLTVIAMIACVLKAREIETSIFGRGTADTGGSIVVGTPGAGPMPPRPSYVPPPMGAAPPPAAPAWTPAGPLNPIGSPPQAAAPPPPPPPQAAAPGWSPAGPLNPVGAQPQAAPASPQSPTQPVPQTMSNVPQALQVAGMNMPLSPGARLDLGTVASLAGRGAGIVGEVTVHPRNPGVIGLKNLGSGIWYVRMRDNSVQPVEPNKNVRLVPGTAIDFGGGILGTVTG
;
A
#
# COMPACT_ATOMS: atom_id res chain seq x y z
N MET A 1 42.83 2.87 32.13
CA MET A 1 41.46 3.15 31.67
C MET A 1 41.55 4.32 30.69
N THR A 2 41.64 4.03 29.39
CA THR A 2 41.76 5.03 28.32
C THR A 2 40.38 5.50 27.92
N GLY A 3 40.06 6.76 28.25
CA GLY A 3 38.85 7.42 27.81
C GLY A 3 38.93 7.72 26.31
N ASN A 4 38.14 7.01 25.52
CA ASN A 4 37.89 7.38 24.13
C ASN A 4 37.04 8.66 24.11
N ASN A 5 37.71 9.81 24.03
CA ASN A 5 37.12 11.05 23.56
C ASN A 5 36.63 10.82 22.12
N MET A 6 35.35 10.48 21.97
CA MET A 6 34.69 10.61 20.66
C MET A 6 34.59 12.10 20.36
N MET A 7 35.58 12.62 19.62
CA MET A 7 35.41 13.91 18.96
C MET A 7 34.12 13.84 18.13
N PRO A 8 33.29 14.90 18.13
CA PRO A 8 32.18 14.98 17.20
C PRO A 8 32.74 14.83 15.76
N PRO A 9 32.02 14.14 14.86
CA PRO A 9 32.50 13.93 13.50
C PRO A 9 32.83 15.28 12.89
N VAL A 10 34.10 15.46 12.51
CA VAL A 10 34.57 16.65 11.79
C VAL A 10 33.67 16.85 10.57
N PRO A 11 33.11 18.05 10.34
CA PRO A 11 32.33 18.34 9.14
C PRO A 11 33.12 17.90 7.91
N ARG A 12 32.55 16.95 7.18
CA ARG A 12 33.18 16.39 5.99
C ARG A 12 33.16 17.46 4.91
N ASP A 13 34.27 17.62 4.18
CA ASP A 13 34.29 18.49 3.02
C ASP A 13 33.24 18.01 2.01
N HIS A 14 32.34 18.91 1.62
CA HIS A 14 31.23 18.58 0.72
C HIS A 14 31.67 18.44 -0.73
N ASP A 15 32.88 18.92 -1.06
CA ASP A 15 33.42 18.91 -2.41
C ASP A 15 34.17 17.60 -2.75
N GLU A 16 34.42 16.73 -1.76
CA GLU A 16 35.11 15.45 -1.96
C GLU A 16 34.18 14.23 -1.78
N ALA A 17 33.91 13.53 -2.89
CA ALA A 17 33.17 12.28 -2.87
C ALA A 17 33.98 11.16 -2.19
N SER A 18 33.35 10.48 -1.22
CA SER A 18 33.90 9.28 -0.61
C SER A 18 34.03 8.13 -1.60
N PHE A 19 34.95 7.19 -1.35
CA PHE A 19 35.00 5.95 -2.13
C PHE A 19 33.65 5.20 -2.13
N SER A 20 32.91 5.23 -1.01
CA SER A 20 31.57 4.64 -0.94
C SER A 20 30.51 5.39 -1.75
N GLU A 21 30.72 6.66 -2.09
CA GLU A 21 29.84 7.44 -2.98
C GLU A 21 30.22 7.22 -4.45
N MET A 22 31.52 7.12 -4.76
CA MET A 22 32.01 6.78 -6.10
C MET A 22 31.76 5.31 -6.47
N VAL A 23 31.84 4.41 -5.50
CA VAL A 23 31.62 2.96 -5.66
C VAL A 23 30.57 2.49 -4.64
N PRO A 24 29.27 2.72 -4.90
CA PRO A 24 28.20 2.39 -3.95
C PRO A 24 28.20 0.94 -3.48
N LEU A 25 28.56 -0.01 -4.36
CA LEU A 25 28.65 -1.44 -4.02
C LEU A 25 29.78 -1.76 -3.03
N GLY A 26 30.82 -0.91 -2.95
CA GLY A 26 31.90 -1.03 -1.98
C GLY A 26 31.51 -0.59 -0.56
N SER A 27 30.34 0.02 -0.39
CA SER A 27 29.87 0.52 0.90
C SER A 27 29.43 -0.60 1.84
N ARG A 28 30.15 -0.79 2.95
CA ARG A 28 29.74 -1.71 4.04
C ARG A 28 28.45 -1.28 4.76
N LYS A 29 27.98 -0.04 4.53
CA LYS A 29 26.76 0.51 5.15
C LYS A 29 25.50 0.18 4.35
N ILE A 30 25.63 -0.14 3.05
CA ILE A 30 24.48 -0.48 2.19
C ILE A 30 24.20 -1.98 2.30
N LYS A 31 22.96 -2.32 2.65
CA LYS A 31 22.49 -3.72 2.71
C LYS A 31 21.42 -3.93 1.65
N LEU A 32 21.85 -4.24 0.42
CA LEU A 32 20.96 -4.34 -0.75
C LEU A 32 19.78 -5.28 -0.53
N TRP A 33 20.02 -6.45 0.09
CA TRP A 33 18.98 -7.45 0.39
C TRP A 33 17.87 -6.96 1.33
N LYS A 34 18.05 -5.81 2.00
CA LYS A 34 17.01 -5.17 2.82
C LYS A 34 16.12 -4.22 2.01
N SER A 35 16.54 -3.83 0.81
CA SER A 35 15.74 -2.98 -0.07
C SER A 35 14.64 -3.80 -0.76
N PRO A 36 13.37 -3.37 -0.71
CA PRO A 36 12.31 -3.98 -1.53
C PRO A 36 12.65 -3.99 -3.02
N LEU A 37 13.39 -2.98 -3.50
CA LEU A 37 13.80 -2.87 -4.90
C LEU A 37 14.81 -3.95 -5.33
N PHE A 38 15.61 -4.46 -4.39
CA PHE A 38 16.57 -5.53 -4.71
C PHE A 38 15.85 -6.84 -5.04
N ILE A 39 14.89 -7.24 -4.19
CA ILE A 39 14.07 -8.42 -4.43
C ILE A 39 13.25 -8.24 -5.70
N PHE A 40 12.65 -7.06 -5.88
CA PHE A 40 11.92 -6.73 -7.10
C PHE A 40 12.79 -6.90 -8.35
N GLY A 41 13.99 -6.33 -8.39
CA GLY A 41 14.90 -6.42 -9.54
C GLY A 41 15.32 -7.86 -9.86
N ILE A 42 15.62 -8.68 -8.85
CA ILE A 42 15.93 -10.11 -9.06
C ILE A 42 14.74 -10.85 -9.64
N VAL A 43 13.54 -10.64 -9.09
CA VAL A 43 12.33 -11.29 -9.57
C VAL A 43 11.99 -10.83 -10.99
N THR A 44 12.15 -9.55 -11.32
CA THR A 44 11.98 -9.03 -12.69
C THR A 44 12.91 -9.74 -13.67
N ALA A 45 14.19 -9.91 -13.33
CA ALA A 45 15.14 -10.61 -14.20
C ALA A 45 14.74 -12.08 -14.42
N ILE A 46 14.38 -12.80 -13.35
CA ILE A 46 13.94 -14.20 -13.42
C ILE A 46 12.65 -14.32 -14.23
N ALA A 47 11.65 -13.49 -13.94
CA ALA A 47 10.37 -13.47 -14.64
C ALA A 47 10.56 -13.20 -16.14
N THR A 48 11.43 -12.25 -16.51
CA THR A 48 11.70 -11.93 -17.91
C THR A 48 12.26 -13.14 -18.67
N VAL A 49 13.28 -13.80 -18.11
CA VAL A 49 13.87 -15.00 -18.72
C VAL A 49 12.85 -16.14 -18.81
N ALA A 50 12.06 -16.35 -17.74
CA ALA A 50 11.01 -17.35 -17.72
C ALA A 50 9.94 -17.09 -18.78
N LEU A 51 9.49 -15.84 -18.96
CA LEU A 51 8.48 -15.48 -19.95
C LEU A 51 8.94 -15.73 -21.38
N PHE A 52 10.18 -15.38 -21.74
CA PHE A 52 10.73 -15.69 -23.06
C PHE A 52 10.88 -17.20 -23.28
N GLY A 53 11.32 -17.94 -22.26
CA GLY A 53 11.41 -19.41 -22.31
C GLY A 53 10.04 -20.07 -22.52
N LEU A 54 9.05 -19.70 -21.71
CA LEU A 54 7.70 -20.24 -21.77
C LEU A 54 6.97 -19.86 -23.06
N MET A 55 7.20 -18.66 -23.58
CA MET A 55 6.70 -18.26 -24.89
C MET A 55 7.28 -19.17 -25.99
N ARG A 56 8.58 -19.47 -25.93
CA ARG A 56 9.21 -20.40 -26.88
C ARG A 56 8.66 -21.81 -26.74
N GLU A 57 8.42 -22.31 -25.53
CA GLU A 57 7.79 -23.62 -25.30
C GLU A 57 6.37 -23.65 -25.86
N LEU A 58 5.59 -22.59 -25.63
CA LEU A 58 4.22 -22.46 -26.14
C LEU A 58 4.17 -22.49 -27.66
N LEU A 59 5.07 -21.74 -28.33
CA LEU A 59 5.13 -21.67 -29.80
C LEU A 59 5.61 -22.97 -30.44
N ASN A 60 6.44 -23.77 -29.73
CA ASN A 60 6.96 -25.04 -30.22
C ASN A 60 6.16 -26.26 -29.74
N ALA A 61 5.07 -26.05 -29.00
CA ALA A 61 4.28 -27.13 -28.44
C ALA A 61 3.61 -27.97 -29.53
N GLN A 62 3.95 -29.26 -29.59
CA GLN A 62 3.39 -30.19 -30.57
C GLN A 62 2.06 -30.82 -30.14
N THR A 63 1.71 -30.69 -28.85
CA THR A 63 0.47 -31.23 -28.29
C THR A 63 -0.30 -30.16 -27.54
N LEU A 64 -1.63 -30.30 -27.49
CA LEU A 64 -2.49 -29.40 -26.70
C LEU A 64 -2.11 -29.42 -25.22
N GLY A 65 -1.70 -30.57 -24.68
CA GLY A 65 -1.26 -30.69 -23.29
C GLY A 65 -0.02 -29.86 -23.00
N ALA A 66 1.01 -29.95 -23.85
CA ALA A 66 2.21 -29.14 -23.74
C ALA A 66 1.90 -27.64 -23.87
N ALA A 67 1.05 -27.28 -24.83
CA ALA A 67 0.65 -25.89 -25.05
C ALA A 67 -0.11 -25.31 -23.84
N ARG A 68 -1.04 -26.09 -23.26
CA ARG A 68 -1.76 -25.70 -22.04
C ARG A 68 -0.84 -25.56 -20.84
N SER A 69 0.14 -26.46 -20.69
CA SER A 69 1.11 -26.38 -19.60
C SER A 69 1.97 -25.12 -19.70
N ALA A 70 2.55 -24.86 -20.87
CA ALA A 70 3.36 -23.67 -21.12
C ALA A 70 2.54 -22.38 -20.94
N PHE A 71 1.30 -22.34 -21.46
CA PHE A 71 0.38 -21.21 -21.26
C PHE A 71 0.00 -21.01 -19.79
N GLY A 72 -0.29 -22.09 -19.07
CA GLY A 72 -0.61 -22.06 -17.64
C GLY A 72 0.54 -21.49 -16.82
N GLN A 73 1.78 -21.88 -17.11
CA GLN A 73 2.97 -21.34 -16.45
C GLN A 73 3.24 -19.88 -16.86
N LEU A 74 3.04 -19.53 -18.13
CA LEU A 74 3.21 -18.17 -18.61
C LEU A 74 2.23 -17.21 -17.92
N SER A 75 0.95 -17.55 -17.90
CA SER A 75 -0.09 -16.77 -17.22
C SER A 75 0.14 -16.70 -15.71
N MET A 76 0.68 -17.75 -15.08
CA MET A 76 1.10 -17.75 -13.68
C MET A 76 2.17 -16.67 -13.43
N VAL A 77 3.24 -16.67 -14.24
CA VAL A 77 4.36 -15.73 -14.09
C VAL A 77 3.90 -14.30 -14.32
N VAL A 78 3.07 -14.04 -15.34
CA VAL A 78 2.49 -12.71 -15.60
C VAL A 78 1.64 -12.23 -14.43
N THR A 79 0.72 -13.06 -13.95
CA THR A 79 -0.18 -12.73 -12.82
C THR A 79 0.62 -12.42 -11.56
N PHE A 80 1.58 -13.29 -11.22
CA PHE A 80 2.45 -13.11 -10.07
C PHE A 80 3.25 -11.80 -10.17
N TYR A 81 3.83 -11.51 -11.34
CA TYR A 81 4.69 -10.35 -11.52
C TYR A 81 3.92 -9.02 -11.39
N ILE A 82 2.75 -8.90 -12.02
CA ILE A 82 1.91 -7.69 -11.93
C ILE A 82 1.41 -7.48 -10.50
N LEU A 83 1.01 -8.56 -9.80
CA LEU A 83 0.63 -8.47 -8.39
C LEU A 83 1.81 -8.09 -7.51
N LEU A 84 3.00 -8.64 -7.75
CA LEU A 84 4.22 -8.26 -7.03
C LEU A 84 4.54 -6.77 -7.22
N MET A 85 4.43 -6.24 -8.45
CA MET A 85 4.58 -4.81 -8.72
C MET A 85 3.60 -3.98 -7.89
N THR A 86 2.33 -4.38 -7.87
CA THR A 86 1.27 -3.71 -7.12
C THR A 86 1.55 -3.74 -5.61
N VAL A 87 1.96 -4.89 -5.08
CA VAL A 87 2.32 -5.08 -3.66
C VAL A 87 3.54 -4.25 -3.27
N VAL A 88 4.60 -4.24 -4.09
CA VAL A 88 5.81 -3.45 -3.84
C VAL A 88 5.50 -1.96 -3.88
N ALA A 89 4.71 -1.50 -4.86
CA ALA A 89 4.30 -0.10 -4.96
C ALA A 89 3.53 0.35 -3.72
N MET A 90 2.56 -0.45 -3.26
CA MET A 90 1.77 -0.16 -2.06
C MET A 90 2.61 -0.25 -0.78
N LEU A 91 3.55 -1.21 -0.68
CA LEU A 91 4.47 -1.31 0.46
C LEU A 91 5.35 -0.06 0.57
N ILE A 92 5.92 0.41 -0.55
CA ILE A 92 6.72 1.65 -0.59
C ILE A 92 5.84 2.86 -0.23
N TYR A 93 4.64 2.95 -0.80
CA TYR A 93 3.69 4.03 -0.53
C TYR A 93 3.24 4.06 0.94
N SER A 94 3.13 2.90 1.59
CA SER A 94 2.72 2.77 2.99
C SER A 94 3.69 3.44 3.97
N ARG A 95 4.97 3.61 3.57
CA ARG A 95 6.08 4.08 4.43
C ARG A 95 6.21 3.30 5.75
N SER A 96 5.81 2.04 5.75
CA SER A 96 5.93 1.17 6.92
C SER A 96 7.37 0.71 7.14
N ASP A 97 7.72 0.43 8.40
CA ASP A 97 8.97 -0.23 8.78
C ASP A 97 8.94 -1.75 8.57
N ARG A 98 7.79 -2.29 8.15
CA ARG A 98 7.62 -3.71 7.85
C ARG A 98 8.41 -4.11 6.61
N ARG A 99 9.02 -5.29 6.68
CA ARG A 99 9.74 -5.91 5.56
C ARG A 99 8.76 -6.61 4.65
N ILE A 100 9.14 -6.83 3.38
CA ILE A 100 8.28 -7.51 2.39
C ILE A 100 7.82 -8.91 2.86
N TRP A 101 8.61 -9.60 3.66
CA TRP A 101 8.26 -10.91 4.24
C TRP A 101 7.02 -10.89 5.15
N TYR A 102 6.65 -9.71 5.67
CA TYR A 102 5.42 -9.53 6.43
C TYR A 102 4.16 -9.85 5.61
N LEU A 103 4.24 -9.72 4.28
CA LEU A 103 3.17 -10.06 3.35
C LEU A 103 3.08 -11.57 3.06
N ALA A 104 4.13 -12.34 3.35
CA ALA A 104 4.20 -13.76 3.02
C ALA A 104 3.30 -14.62 3.94
N PHE A 105 3.23 -14.29 5.23
CA PHE A 105 2.36 -15.00 6.18
C PHE A 105 0.88 -15.01 5.74
N PRO A 106 0.23 -13.85 5.50
CA PRO A 106 -1.18 -13.84 5.10
C PRO A 106 -1.41 -14.48 3.72
N ALA A 107 -0.46 -14.35 2.79
CA ALA A 107 -0.53 -15.03 1.49
C ALA A 107 -0.50 -16.56 1.65
N PHE A 108 0.38 -17.08 2.51
CA PHE A 108 0.51 -18.51 2.77
C PHE A 108 -0.72 -19.11 3.45
N VAL A 109 -1.26 -18.44 4.48
CA VAL A 109 -2.49 -18.89 5.14
C VAL A 109 -3.65 -18.95 4.15
N LEU A 110 -3.77 -17.94 3.28
CA LEU A 110 -4.83 -17.95 2.28
C LEU A 110 -4.63 -19.06 1.23
N TRP A 111 -3.39 -19.31 0.81
CA TRP A 111 -3.07 -20.45 -0.04
C TRP A 111 -3.47 -21.78 0.60
N LEU A 112 -3.26 -21.96 1.91
CA LEU A 112 -3.75 -23.12 2.63
C LEU A 112 -5.28 -23.18 2.65
N LEU A 113 -5.97 -22.07 2.93
CA LEU A 113 -7.43 -22.04 2.97
C LEU A 113 -8.07 -22.40 1.62
N LEU A 114 -7.52 -21.91 0.51
CA LEU A 114 -8.07 -22.14 -0.82
C LEU A 114 -7.54 -23.42 -1.49
N GLY A 115 -6.31 -23.83 -1.18
CA GLY A 115 -5.66 -25.01 -1.75
C GLY A 115 -5.92 -26.31 -0.99
N THR A 116 -6.56 -26.26 0.18
CA THR A 116 -6.85 -27.43 1.02
C THR A 116 -8.31 -27.41 1.50
N PRO A 117 -8.82 -28.49 2.11
CA PRO A 117 -10.17 -28.52 2.68
C PRO A 117 -10.42 -27.54 3.83
N LEU A 118 -9.40 -26.82 4.32
CA LEU A 118 -9.54 -25.84 5.41
C LEU A 118 -10.51 -24.69 5.07
N GLY A 119 -10.69 -24.37 3.78
CA GLY A 119 -11.68 -23.39 3.33
C GLY A 119 -13.12 -23.91 3.32
N ALA A 120 -13.35 -25.23 3.39
CA ALA A 120 -14.68 -25.83 3.23
C ALA A 120 -15.75 -25.28 4.20
N PRO A 121 -15.45 -25.00 5.49
CA PRO A 121 -16.44 -24.42 6.40
C PRO A 121 -17.02 -23.09 5.91
N TYR A 122 -16.22 -22.23 5.26
CA TYR A 122 -16.69 -20.97 4.70
C TYR A 122 -17.75 -21.23 3.61
N PHE A 123 -17.45 -22.10 2.66
CA PHE A 123 -18.39 -22.43 1.58
C PHE A 123 -19.67 -23.08 2.11
N ILE A 124 -19.57 -23.97 3.11
CA ILE A 124 -20.75 -24.61 3.71
C ILE A 124 -21.64 -23.55 4.37
N ILE A 125 -21.08 -22.72 5.25
CA ILE A 125 -21.85 -21.72 5.99
C ILE A 125 -22.46 -20.70 5.02
N PHE A 126 -21.66 -20.11 4.13
CA PHE A 126 -22.12 -18.97 3.34
C PHE A 126 -22.87 -19.36 2.07
N ARG A 127 -22.65 -20.54 1.49
CA ARG A 127 -23.30 -20.97 0.24
C ARG A 127 -24.34 -22.06 0.40
N LYS A 128 -24.33 -22.84 1.50
CA LYS A 128 -25.35 -23.89 1.76
C LYS A 128 -26.35 -23.50 2.84
N ILE A 129 -25.91 -22.83 3.90
CA ILE A 129 -26.76 -22.46 5.04
C ILE A 129 -27.32 -21.05 4.85
N LEU A 130 -26.45 -20.09 4.56
CA LEU A 130 -26.84 -18.70 4.35
C LEU A 130 -27.26 -18.45 2.89
N PRO A 131 -27.88 -17.28 2.61
CA PRO A 131 -28.37 -16.91 1.29
C PRO A 131 -27.25 -16.61 0.27
N GLY A 132 -26.37 -17.57 0.00
CA GLY A 132 -25.29 -17.47 -0.99
C GLY A 132 -25.23 -18.67 -1.94
N GLY A 133 -26.33 -19.40 -2.06
CA GLY A 133 -26.44 -20.59 -2.91
C GLY A 133 -26.68 -20.27 -4.39
N PRO A 134 -26.47 -21.25 -5.30
CA PRO A 134 -26.53 -21.04 -6.75
C PRO A 134 -27.88 -20.54 -7.25
N GLY A 135 -28.99 -20.86 -6.55
CA GLY A 135 -30.32 -20.35 -6.91
C GLY A 135 -30.41 -18.82 -6.94
N MET A 136 -29.77 -18.14 -5.97
CA MET A 136 -29.76 -16.67 -5.95
C MET A 136 -28.65 -16.07 -6.81
N LEU A 137 -27.52 -16.77 -6.96
CA LEU A 137 -26.40 -16.31 -7.79
C LEU A 137 -26.73 -16.32 -9.29
N ASN A 138 -27.70 -17.15 -9.70
CA ASN A 138 -28.17 -17.26 -11.08
C ASN A 138 -29.49 -16.51 -11.34
N ALA A 139 -29.95 -15.72 -10.38
CA ALA A 139 -31.15 -14.90 -10.57
C ALA A 139 -30.90 -13.83 -11.65
N HIS A 140 -31.98 -13.35 -12.27
CA HIS A 140 -31.88 -12.32 -13.31
C HIS A 140 -32.07 -10.89 -12.76
N ASP A 141 -32.67 -10.76 -11.58
CA ASP A 141 -32.92 -9.47 -10.94
C ASP A 141 -31.79 -9.05 -10.00
N PHE A 142 -31.47 -7.76 -10.01
CA PHE A 142 -30.41 -7.19 -9.19
C PHE A 142 -30.57 -7.49 -7.68
N PRO A 143 -31.74 -7.27 -7.03
CA PRO A 143 -31.85 -7.48 -5.59
C PRO A 143 -31.50 -8.90 -5.15
N THR A 144 -31.99 -9.91 -5.87
CA THR A 144 -31.73 -11.33 -5.54
C THR A 144 -30.26 -11.68 -5.74
N VAL A 145 -29.67 -11.26 -6.87
CA VAL A 145 -28.23 -11.48 -7.13
C VAL A 145 -27.37 -10.72 -6.12
N PHE A 146 -27.73 -9.49 -5.75
CA PHE A 146 -27.02 -8.71 -4.75
C PHE A 146 -26.98 -9.42 -3.40
N VAL A 147 -28.12 -9.91 -2.91
CA VAL A 147 -28.17 -10.68 -1.65
C VAL A 147 -27.32 -11.94 -1.77
N GLY A 148 -27.45 -12.68 -2.87
CA GLY A 148 -26.62 -13.85 -3.17
C GLY A 148 -25.13 -13.55 -3.07
N MET A 149 -24.68 -12.51 -3.77
CA MET A 149 -23.29 -12.06 -3.79
C MET A 149 -22.83 -11.48 -2.46
N PHE A 150 -23.72 -10.84 -1.69
CA PHE A 150 -23.42 -10.32 -0.37
C PHE A 150 -23.03 -11.41 0.61
N PHE A 151 -23.70 -12.56 0.60
CA PHE A 151 -23.30 -13.70 1.44
C PHE A 151 -22.18 -14.53 0.80
N ALA A 152 -22.33 -14.92 -0.46
CA ALA A 152 -21.46 -15.91 -1.10
C ALA A 152 -20.06 -15.39 -1.44
N ALA A 153 -19.97 -14.11 -1.82
CA ALA A 153 -18.71 -13.47 -2.21
C ALA A 153 -18.30 -12.44 -1.14
N GLY A 154 -19.17 -11.48 -0.82
CA GLY A 154 -18.90 -10.42 0.14
C GLY A 154 -18.52 -10.94 1.52
N LEU A 155 -19.48 -11.42 2.31
CA LEU A 155 -19.20 -11.84 3.68
C LEU A 155 -18.19 -13.00 3.72
N MET A 156 -18.37 -14.01 2.87
CA MET A 156 -17.53 -15.20 2.86
C MET A 156 -16.07 -14.90 2.51
N GLU A 157 -15.82 -14.27 1.35
CA GLU A 157 -14.45 -14.13 0.83
C GLU A 157 -13.70 -13.01 1.57
N GLU A 158 -14.39 -11.96 2.01
CA GLU A 158 -13.76 -10.94 2.86
C GLU A 158 -13.36 -11.52 4.23
N LEU A 159 -14.17 -12.41 4.82
CA LEU A 159 -13.79 -13.10 6.06
C LEU A 159 -12.62 -14.06 5.83
N MET A 160 -12.64 -14.81 4.73
CA MET A 160 -11.56 -15.75 4.39
C MET A 160 -10.23 -15.02 4.18
N LYS A 161 -10.22 -13.91 3.44
CA LYS A 161 -9.03 -13.05 3.27
C LYS A 161 -8.59 -12.41 4.59
N ALA A 162 -9.53 -12.02 5.45
CA ALA A 162 -9.23 -11.45 6.76
C ALA A 162 -8.73 -12.47 7.79
N THR A 163 -8.94 -13.77 7.59
CA THR A 163 -8.59 -14.84 8.53
C THR A 163 -7.15 -14.75 9.05
N PRO A 164 -6.10 -14.68 8.21
CA PRO A 164 -4.74 -14.50 8.71
C PRO A 164 -4.56 -13.25 9.58
N ILE A 165 -5.25 -12.16 9.24
CA ILE A 165 -5.18 -10.87 9.92
C ILE A 165 -5.86 -10.96 11.29
N LEU A 166 -7.02 -11.63 11.36
CA LEU A 166 -7.75 -11.89 12.59
C LEU A 166 -6.95 -12.79 13.54
N ILE A 167 -6.32 -13.85 13.02
CA ILE A 167 -5.42 -14.72 13.79
C ILE A 167 -4.25 -13.91 14.36
N ALA A 168 -3.57 -13.16 13.51
CA ALA A 168 -2.45 -12.28 13.87
C ALA A 168 -2.84 -11.22 14.92
N SER A 169 -4.03 -10.62 14.77
CA SER A 169 -4.59 -9.63 15.68
C SER A 169 -4.95 -10.25 17.03
N ALA A 170 -5.61 -11.40 17.04
CA ALA A 170 -5.94 -12.16 18.24
C ALA A 170 -4.68 -12.57 19.02
N LEU A 171 -3.63 -13.02 18.32
CA LEU A 171 -2.34 -13.31 18.93
C LEU A 171 -1.71 -12.06 19.56
N THR A 172 -1.89 -10.89 18.95
CA THR A 172 -1.34 -9.64 19.48
C THR A 172 -2.08 -9.16 20.73
N VAL A 173 -3.42 -9.29 20.76
CA VAL A 173 -4.26 -8.80 21.86
C VAL A 173 -4.30 -9.79 23.03
N TRP A 174 -4.39 -11.09 22.76
CA TRP A 174 -4.64 -12.13 23.78
C TRP A 174 -3.48 -13.11 23.97
N GLY A 175 -2.49 -13.13 23.07
CA GLY A 175 -1.38 -14.08 23.09
C GLY A 175 -0.24 -13.72 24.04
N ALA A 176 -0.50 -13.25 25.26
CA ALA A 176 0.55 -12.85 26.21
C ALA A 176 1.56 -13.98 26.52
N LYS A 177 1.07 -15.22 26.67
CA LYS A 177 1.92 -16.42 26.82
C LYS A 177 2.63 -16.80 25.52
N LEU A 178 1.94 -16.69 24.38
CA LEU A 178 2.52 -16.99 23.06
C LEU A 178 3.65 -16.03 22.67
N ARG A 179 3.56 -14.77 23.10
CA ARG A 179 4.62 -13.76 22.96
C ARG A 179 5.92 -14.17 23.66
N GLN A 180 5.84 -14.95 24.74
CA GLN A 180 7.01 -15.43 25.48
C GLN A 180 7.60 -16.70 24.86
N SER A 181 6.78 -17.51 24.18
CA SER A 181 7.20 -18.80 23.59
C SER A 181 7.64 -18.73 22.13
N LEU A 182 7.30 -17.67 21.38
CA LEU A 182 7.72 -17.51 19.99
C LEU A 182 9.07 -16.80 19.89
N PRO A 183 9.95 -17.21 18.94
CA PRO A 183 11.14 -16.45 18.62
C PRO A 183 10.79 -15.00 18.27
N PRO A 184 11.54 -13.98 18.74
CA PRO A 184 11.21 -12.57 18.54
C PRO A 184 11.01 -12.19 17.06
N VAL A 185 11.78 -12.80 16.16
CA VAL A 185 11.68 -12.58 14.71
C VAL A 185 10.36 -13.09 14.14
N VAL A 186 9.89 -14.25 14.61
CA VAL A 186 8.62 -14.84 14.18
C VAL A 186 7.47 -14.00 14.70
N TYR A 187 7.49 -13.65 15.99
CA TYR A 187 6.46 -12.79 16.59
C TYR A 187 6.37 -11.44 15.89
N ASP A 188 7.51 -10.82 15.54
CA ASP A 188 7.50 -9.55 14.81
C ASP A 188 6.88 -9.67 13.42
N THR A 189 7.02 -10.82 12.75
CA THR A 189 6.49 -11.07 11.41
C THR A 189 4.98 -11.33 11.41
N ILE A 190 4.40 -11.77 12.54
CA ILE A 190 2.97 -12.08 12.62
C ILE A 190 2.15 -11.08 13.44
N ARG A 191 2.77 -10.25 14.29
CA ARG A 191 2.00 -9.31 15.12
C ARG A 191 1.38 -8.18 14.29
N VAL A 192 0.21 -7.73 14.68
CA VAL A 192 -0.49 -6.56 14.13
C VAL A 192 -0.49 -5.44 15.17
N ARG A 193 0.24 -4.36 14.93
CA ARG A 193 0.35 -3.22 15.87
C ARG A 193 -0.82 -2.23 15.79
N GLY A 194 -1.52 -2.22 14.67
CA GLY A 194 -2.59 -1.27 14.39
C GLY A 194 -3.06 -1.33 12.93
N PRO A 195 -3.79 -0.31 12.46
CA PRO A 195 -4.38 -0.28 11.12
C PRO A 195 -3.38 -0.47 9.98
N LEU A 196 -2.19 0.14 10.03
CA LEU A 196 -1.24 0.06 8.90
C LEU A 196 -0.69 -1.35 8.72
N ASP A 197 -0.38 -2.03 9.82
CA ASP A 197 0.04 -3.43 9.81
C ASP A 197 -1.07 -4.35 9.25
N ALA A 198 -2.31 -4.15 9.70
CA ALA A 198 -3.44 -4.94 9.19
C ALA A 198 -3.67 -4.72 7.69
N VAL A 199 -3.59 -3.47 7.22
CA VAL A 199 -3.67 -3.10 5.79
C VAL A 199 -2.58 -3.78 4.98
N LEU A 200 -1.34 -3.84 5.48
CA LEU A 200 -0.26 -4.57 4.81
C LEU A 200 -0.49 -6.07 4.78
N MET A 201 -1.05 -6.68 5.83
CA MET A 201 -1.43 -8.08 5.76
C MET A 201 -2.56 -8.33 4.76
N ALA A 202 -3.53 -7.42 4.69
CA ALA A 202 -4.60 -7.44 3.69
C ALA A 202 -4.06 -7.35 2.27
N LEU A 203 -3.05 -6.51 2.02
CA LEU A 203 -2.39 -6.42 0.72
C LEU A 203 -1.81 -7.78 0.29
N GLY A 204 -1.17 -8.51 1.22
CA GLY A 204 -0.64 -9.85 0.96
C GLY A 204 -1.73 -10.90 0.72
N SER A 205 -2.75 -10.96 1.59
CA SER A 205 -3.88 -11.89 1.42
C SER A 205 -4.70 -11.60 0.16
N GLY A 206 -5.05 -10.33 -0.10
CA GLY A 206 -5.82 -9.93 -1.27
C GLY A 206 -5.08 -10.22 -2.58
N ALA A 207 -3.77 -9.97 -2.64
CA ALA A 207 -2.96 -10.34 -3.80
C ALA A 207 -2.92 -11.87 -3.99
N ALA A 208 -2.74 -12.65 -2.92
CA ALA A 208 -2.80 -14.11 -3.01
C ALA A 208 -4.17 -14.63 -3.45
N PHE A 209 -5.25 -13.98 -3.02
CA PHE A 209 -6.61 -14.31 -3.47
C PHE A 209 -6.74 -14.11 -4.98
N VAL A 210 -6.38 -12.91 -5.47
CA VAL A 210 -6.44 -12.60 -6.90
C VAL A 210 -5.58 -13.56 -7.71
N PHE A 211 -4.38 -13.89 -7.22
CA PHE A 211 -3.49 -14.84 -7.87
C PHE A 211 -4.16 -16.22 -8.02
N ILE A 212 -4.62 -16.81 -6.92
CA ILE A 212 -5.22 -18.16 -6.92
C ILE A 212 -6.49 -18.18 -7.76
N GLU A 213 -7.34 -17.17 -7.61
CA GLU A 213 -8.63 -17.12 -8.26
C GLU A 213 -8.49 -16.82 -9.76
N THR A 214 -7.74 -15.78 -10.13
CA THR A 214 -7.63 -15.38 -11.54
C THR A 214 -6.83 -16.38 -12.34
N TRP A 215 -5.64 -16.77 -11.88
CA TRP A 215 -4.81 -17.73 -12.60
C TRP A 215 -5.29 -19.18 -12.44
N GLY A 216 -5.73 -19.58 -11.24
CA GLY A 216 -6.10 -20.97 -10.97
C GLY A 216 -7.51 -21.34 -11.43
N GLN A 217 -8.42 -20.37 -11.57
CA GLN A 217 -9.82 -20.62 -11.91
C GLN A 217 -10.28 -19.87 -13.15
N TYR A 218 -10.23 -18.53 -13.19
CA TYR A 218 -10.84 -17.77 -14.28
C TYR A 218 -10.17 -17.99 -15.63
N VAL A 219 -8.84 -17.88 -15.69
CA VAL A 219 -8.08 -18.04 -16.95
C VAL A 219 -8.24 -19.47 -17.52
N PRO A 220 -8.05 -20.55 -16.74
CA PRO A 220 -8.30 -21.90 -17.23
C PRO A 220 -9.74 -22.12 -17.69
N ASN A 221 -10.73 -21.58 -16.97
CA ASN A 221 -12.14 -21.76 -17.30
C ASN A 221 -12.49 -21.15 -18.66
N ILE A 222 -12.11 -19.89 -18.91
CA ILE A 222 -12.42 -19.24 -20.19
C ILE A 222 -11.67 -19.91 -21.36
N VAL A 223 -10.42 -20.34 -21.14
CA VAL A 223 -9.66 -21.10 -22.14
C VAL A 223 -10.36 -22.42 -22.47
N ASN A 224 -10.82 -23.15 -21.44
CA ASN A 224 -11.52 -24.42 -21.63
C ASN A 224 -12.87 -24.23 -22.32
N GLU A 225 -13.58 -23.13 -22.06
CA GLU A 225 -14.83 -22.79 -22.71
C GLU A 225 -14.65 -22.55 -24.21
N VAL A 226 -13.68 -21.72 -24.60
CA VAL A 226 -13.38 -21.45 -26.02
C VAL A 226 -12.87 -22.70 -26.74
N LEU A 227 -12.01 -23.50 -26.09
CA LEU A 227 -11.54 -24.77 -26.66
C LEU A 227 -12.69 -25.76 -26.85
N LYS A 228 -13.64 -25.83 -25.90
CA LYS A 228 -14.81 -26.69 -26.01
C LYS A 228 -15.73 -26.22 -27.14
N GLY A 229 -15.99 -24.91 -27.24
CA GLY A 229 -16.83 -24.31 -28.28
C GLY A 229 -16.27 -24.44 -29.69
N SER A 230 -14.93 -24.37 -29.85
CA SER A 230 -14.25 -24.50 -31.14
C SER A 230 -13.93 -25.96 -31.53
N GLY A 231 -14.29 -26.94 -30.71
CA GLY A 231 -13.90 -28.35 -30.91
C GLY A 231 -12.37 -28.56 -30.88
N GLY A 232 -11.64 -27.73 -30.12
CA GLY A 232 -10.20 -27.80 -29.96
C GLY A 232 -9.38 -27.20 -31.10
N LYS A 233 -10.01 -26.56 -32.08
CA LYS A 233 -9.34 -26.01 -33.28
C LYS A 233 -8.67 -24.66 -33.05
N GLU A 234 -9.17 -23.85 -32.12
CA GLU A 234 -8.72 -22.46 -31.91
C GLU A 234 -7.82 -22.32 -30.67
N VAL A 235 -6.74 -23.08 -30.59
CA VAL A 235 -5.87 -23.13 -29.41
C VAL A 235 -5.26 -21.78 -29.07
N LEU A 236 -4.65 -21.11 -30.05
CA LEU A 236 -4.05 -19.79 -29.84
C LEU A 236 -5.11 -18.72 -29.56
N GLY A 237 -6.29 -18.82 -30.18
CA GLY A 237 -7.43 -17.93 -29.90
C GLY A 237 -7.90 -18.04 -28.46
N ALA A 238 -8.07 -19.26 -27.95
CA ALA A 238 -8.44 -19.52 -26.56
C ALA A 238 -7.41 -18.95 -25.57
N PHE A 239 -6.12 -19.13 -25.84
CA PHE A 239 -5.04 -18.54 -25.02
C PHE A 239 -5.04 -17.01 -25.08
N GLY A 240 -5.29 -16.42 -26.25
CA GLY A 240 -5.45 -14.97 -26.42
C GLY A 240 -6.58 -14.42 -25.55
N VAL A 241 -7.75 -15.05 -25.56
CA VAL A 241 -8.90 -14.69 -24.71
C VAL A 241 -8.54 -14.84 -23.22
N GLY A 242 -7.82 -15.91 -22.84
CA GLY A 242 -7.33 -16.10 -21.48
C GLY A 242 -6.46 -14.93 -21.00
N LEU A 243 -5.54 -14.43 -21.83
CA LEU A 243 -4.72 -13.26 -21.50
C LEU A 243 -5.52 -11.95 -21.49
N MET A 244 -6.48 -11.80 -22.41
CA MET A 244 -7.38 -10.64 -22.45
C MET A 244 -8.26 -10.55 -21.20
N LEU A 245 -8.61 -11.67 -20.56
CA LEU A 245 -9.30 -11.68 -19.26
C LEU A 245 -8.34 -11.45 -18.09
N LEU A 246 -7.13 -12.01 -18.14
CA LEU A 246 -6.13 -11.93 -17.08
C LEU A 246 -5.79 -10.48 -16.75
N LEU A 247 -5.40 -9.69 -17.75
CA LEU A 247 -4.95 -8.30 -17.56
C LEU A 247 -5.97 -7.41 -16.83
N PRO A 248 -7.23 -7.28 -17.28
CA PRO A 248 -8.21 -6.45 -16.59
C PRO A 248 -8.51 -6.96 -15.18
N ARG A 249 -8.55 -8.29 -14.95
CA ARG A 249 -8.77 -8.83 -13.59
C ARG A 249 -7.64 -8.45 -12.64
N VAL A 250 -6.40 -8.58 -13.07
CA VAL A 250 -5.23 -8.26 -12.22
C VAL A 250 -5.10 -6.74 -12.02
N PHE A 251 -5.33 -5.92 -13.05
CA PHE A 251 -5.32 -4.46 -12.89
C PHE A 251 -6.47 -3.96 -12.01
N ASN A 252 -7.63 -4.60 -12.09
CA ASN A 252 -8.76 -4.31 -11.21
C ASN A 252 -8.52 -4.75 -9.76
N ALA A 253 -7.44 -5.44 -9.42
CA ALA A 253 -7.21 -5.96 -8.08
C ALA A 253 -7.32 -4.90 -6.98
N LEU A 254 -6.82 -3.67 -7.22
CA LEU A 254 -6.90 -2.53 -6.29
C LEU A 254 -8.33 -2.00 -6.11
N ALA A 255 -9.12 -1.98 -7.18
CA ALA A 255 -10.54 -1.63 -7.13
C ALA A 255 -11.45 -2.82 -6.75
N GLY A 256 -10.86 -4.00 -6.56
CA GLY A 256 -11.52 -5.26 -6.25
C GLY A 256 -10.96 -5.89 -4.97
N HIS A 257 -10.53 -7.16 -5.04
CA HIS A 257 -10.22 -7.96 -3.85
C HIS A 257 -9.15 -7.36 -2.92
N ILE A 258 -8.14 -6.64 -3.43
CA ILE A 258 -7.17 -5.94 -2.57
C ILE A 258 -7.84 -4.75 -1.87
N GLY A 259 -8.66 -3.98 -2.59
CA GLY A 259 -9.41 -2.86 -2.04
C GLY A 259 -10.35 -3.26 -0.91
N TYR A 260 -11.20 -4.26 -1.14
CA TYR A 260 -12.14 -4.76 -0.12
C TYR A 260 -11.40 -5.31 1.12
N ALA A 261 -10.31 -6.07 0.89
CA ALA A 261 -9.50 -6.62 1.97
C ALA A 261 -8.85 -5.51 2.81
N ILE A 262 -8.33 -4.45 2.16
CA ILE A 262 -7.74 -3.29 2.85
C ILE A 262 -8.78 -2.55 3.67
N VAL A 263 -9.98 -2.33 3.13
CA VAL A 263 -11.09 -1.67 3.85
C VAL A 263 -11.43 -2.47 5.11
N PHE A 264 -11.63 -3.78 5.02
CA PHE A 264 -11.94 -4.58 6.20
C PHE A 264 -10.76 -4.61 7.19
N ALA A 265 -9.54 -4.82 6.70
CA ALA A 265 -8.36 -4.92 7.55
C ALA A 265 -8.03 -3.62 8.29
N TYR A 266 -8.34 -2.46 7.72
CA TYR A 266 -8.25 -1.19 8.44
C TYR A 266 -9.04 -1.22 9.75
N PHE A 267 -10.29 -1.70 9.71
CA PHE A 267 -11.12 -1.83 10.91
C PHE A 267 -10.64 -2.95 11.84
N ILE A 268 -10.07 -4.03 11.32
CA ILE A 268 -9.40 -5.06 12.14
C ILE A 268 -8.25 -4.45 12.94
N GLY A 269 -7.38 -3.67 12.28
CA GLY A 269 -6.28 -3.00 12.97
C GLY A 269 -6.77 -1.90 13.94
N LEU A 270 -7.88 -1.23 13.66
CA LEU A 270 -8.53 -0.35 14.65
C LEU A 270 -9.02 -1.14 15.86
N ALA A 271 -9.60 -2.31 15.67
CA ALA A 271 -10.07 -3.18 16.75
C ALA A 271 -8.93 -3.62 17.68
N VAL A 272 -7.71 -3.77 17.17
CA VAL A 272 -6.51 -4.03 17.97
C VAL A 272 -6.19 -2.87 18.92
N ILE A 273 -6.21 -1.63 18.42
CA ILE A 273 -5.86 -0.44 19.22
C ILE A 273 -7.06 0.14 20.01
N ARG A 274 -8.29 -0.29 19.71
CA ARG A 274 -9.53 0.11 20.37
C ARG A 274 -10.33 -1.12 20.84
N PRO A 275 -9.79 -1.94 21.76
CA PRO A 275 -10.39 -3.23 22.12
C PRO A 275 -11.81 -3.11 22.70
N LYS A 276 -12.15 -2.02 23.39
CA LYS A 276 -13.50 -1.78 23.92
C LYS A 276 -14.58 -1.71 22.83
N GLY A 277 -14.21 -1.28 21.62
CA GLY A 277 -15.13 -1.15 20.48
C GLY A 277 -14.94 -2.23 19.42
N MET A 278 -14.18 -3.30 19.70
CA MET A 278 -13.71 -4.23 18.67
C MET A 278 -14.84 -4.83 17.85
N PHE A 279 -15.91 -5.31 18.48
CA PHE A 279 -17.01 -5.97 17.78
C PHE A 279 -17.73 -5.02 16.83
N LYS A 280 -17.96 -3.77 17.26
CA LYS A 280 -18.54 -2.72 16.42
C LYS A 280 -17.65 -2.43 15.20
N LEU A 281 -16.34 -2.30 15.42
CA LEU A 281 -15.38 -2.02 14.34
C LEU A 281 -15.30 -3.17 13.34
N LEU A 282 -15.19 -4.41 13.83
CA LEU A 282 -15.15 -5.60 13.00
C LEU A 282 -16.44 -5.74 12.16
N ALA A 283 -17.61 -5.53 12.77
CA ALA A 283 -18.88 -5.58 12.06
C ALA A 283 -18.98 -4.51 10.97
N ILE A 284 -18.61 -3.26 11.28
CA ILE A 284 -18.62 -2.15 10.29
C ILE A 284 -17.69 -2.49 9.11
N GLY A 285 -16.44 -2.90 9.40
CA GLY A 285 -15.48 -3.21 8.35
C GLY A 285 -15.92 -4.37 7.47
N TRP A 286 -16.44 -5.44 8.09
CA TRP A 286 -16.86 -6.63 7.36
C TRP A 286 -18.06 -6.36 6.46
N VAL A 287 -19.10 -5.72 6.99
CA VAL A 287 -20.31 -5.38 6.21
C VAL A 287 -19.98 -4.38 5.10
N THR A 288 -19.13 -3.39 5.36
CA THR A 288 -18.74 -2.40 4.35
C THR A 288 -18.00 -3.07 3.19
N ALA A 289 -16.98 -3.88 3.48
CA ALA A 289 -16.23 -4.59 2.45
C ALA A 289 -17.10 -5.59 1.70
N ALA A 290 -17.96 -6.34 2.40
CA ALA A 290 -18.91 -7.27 1.78
C ALA A 290 -19.91 -6.56 0.86
N THR A 291 -20.37 -5.36 1.23
CA THR A 291 -21.29 -4.56 0.41
C THR A 291 -20.60 -4.09 -0.86
N LEU A 292 -19.39 -3.53 -0.77
CA LEU A 292 -18.62 -3.10 -1.95
C LEU A 292 -18.36 -4.25 -2.93
N HIS A 293 -18.00 -5.42 -2.39
CA HIS A 293 -17.81 -6.63 -3.18
C HIS A 293 -19.12 -7.12 -3.83
N ALA A 294 -20.21 -7.17 -3.06
CA ALA A 294 -21.51 -7.57 -3.59
C ALA A 294 -21.99 -6.64 -4.71
N LEU A 295 -21.82 -5.33 -4.52
CA LEU A 295 -22.14 -4.32 -5.54
C LEU A 295 -21.32 -4.57 -6.81
N TRP A 296 -20.02 -4.79 -6.70
CA TRP A 296 -19.18 -5.08 -7.87
C TRP A 296 -19.69 -6.27 -8.69
N ASN A 297 -20.09 -7.35 -8.00
CA ASN A 297 -20.55 -8.58 -8.64
C ASN A 297 -21.99 -8.53 -9.17
N SER A 298 -22.80 -7.55 -8.77
CA SER A 298 -24.24 -7.54 -9.08
C SER A 298 -24.71 -6.29 -9.82
N ILE A 299 -24.07 -5.13 -9.65
CA ILE A 299 -24.61 -3.84 -10.11
C ILE A 299 -24.80 -3.75 -11.63
N ALA A 300 -24.03 -4.54 -12.41
CA ALA A 300 -24.18 -4.61 -13.86
C ALA A 300 -25.54 -5.17 -14.32
N HIS A 301 -26.31 -5.82 -13.44
CA HIS A 301 -27.69 -6.23 -13.72
C HIS A 301 -28.66 -5.05 -13.80
N ILE A 302 -28.29 -3.89 -13.24
CA ILE A 302 -29.02 -2.64 -13.44
C ILE A 302 -28.50 -1.95 -14.69
N GLU A 303 -27.19 -1.64 -14.69
CA GLU A 303 -26.52 -0.99 -15.81
C GLU A 303 -25.00 -1.25 -15.74
N PRO A 304 -24.36 -1.85 -16.76
CA PRO A 304 -22.93 -2.15 -16.74
C PRO A 304 -22.02 -0.95 -16.41
N LEU A 305 -22.37 0.27 -16.86
CA LEU A 305 -21.57 1.46 -16.55
C LEU A 305 -21.47 1.78 -15.04
N LEU A 306 -22.39 1.28 -14.21
CA LEU A 306 -22.33 1.48 -12.75
C LEU A 306 -21.16 0.75 -12.10
N GLN A 307 -20.57 -0.28 -12.74
CA GLN A 307 -19.36 -0.93 -12.23
C GLN A 307 -18.18 0.03 -12.11
N TYR A 308 -18.05 1.00 -13.03
CA TYR A 308 -17.00 2.03 -12.92
C TYR A 308 -17.19 2.90 -11.68
N VAL A 309 -18.42 3.22 -11.32
CA VAL A 309 -18.73 3.98 -10.09
C VAL A 309 -18.31 3.17 -8.87
N ILE A 310 -18.65 1.88 -8.81
CA ILE A 310 -18.27 1.00 -7.70
C ILE A 310 -16.74 0.84 -7.61
N ALA A 311 -16.03 0.71 -8.73
CA ALA A 311 -14.58 0.67 -8.75
C ALA A 311 -13.96 1.95 -8.15
N VAL A 312 -14.42 3.12 -8.59
CA VAL A 312 -13.94 4.42 -8.10
C VAL A 312 -14.21 4.56 -6.60
N LEU A 313 -15.42 4.25 -6.14
CA LEU A 313 -15.78 4.32 -4.72
C LEU A 313 -14.92 3.37 -3.88
N THR A 314 -14.65 2.16 -4.38
CA THR A 314 -13.78 1.20 -3.70
C THR A 314 -12.35 1.73 -3.57
N VAL A 315 -11.80 2.31 -4.64
CA VAL A 315 -10.45 2.89 -4.61
C VAL A 315 -10.39 4.07 -3.65
N ILE A 316 -11.39 4.96 -3.63
CA ILE A 316 -11.46 6.07 -2.67
C ILE A 316 -11.49 5.54 -1.23
N ALA A 317 -12.34 4.55 -0.93
CA ALA A 317 -12.41 3.95 0.39
C ALA A 317 -11.09 3.28 0.80
N MET A 318 -10.45 2.54 -0.10
CA MET A 318 -9.14 1.93 0.10
C MET A 318 -8.08 2.99 0.40
N ILE A 319 -7.97 4.04 -0.42
CA ILE A 319 -6.99 5.12 -0.23
C ILE A 319 -7.23 5.83 1.10
N ALA A 320 -8.49 6.14 1.44
CA ALA A 320 -8.84 6.76 2.72
C ALA A 320 -8.38 5.88 3.91
N CYS A 321 -8.60 4.57 3.83
CA CYS A 321 -8.15 3.62 4.84
C CYS A 321 -6.61 3.59 4.97
N VAL A 322 -5.88 3.58 3.85
CA VAL A 322 -4.40 3.58 3.84
C VAL A 322 -3.86 4.89 4.43
N LEU A 323 -4.38 6.03 3.98
CA LEU A 323 -3.97 7.35 4.49
C LEU A 323 -4.24 7.48 5.99
N LYS A 324 -5.44 7.09 6.44
CA LYS A 324 -5.78 7.16 7.86
C LYS A 324 -4.96 6.19 8.70
N ALA A 325 -4.64 5.01 8.16
CA ALA A 325 -3.75 4.06 8.83
C ALA A 325 -2.34 4.65 9.04
N ARG A 326 -1.80 5.36 8.03
CA ARG A 326 -0.51 6.05 8.12
C ARG A 326 -0.51 7.20 9.12
N GLU A 327 -1.59 7.98 9.15
CA GLU A 327 -1.78 9.05 10.14
C GLU A 327 -1.76 8.48 11.56
N ILE A 328 -2.51 7.40 11.79
CA ILE A 328 -2.59 6.73 13.09
C ILE A 328 -1.22 6.17 13.48
N GLU A 329 -0.52 5.46 12.59
CA GLU A 329 0.84 4.94 12.84
C GLU A 329 1.80 6.07 13.24
N THR A 330 1.74 7.21 12.53
CA THR A 330 2.55 8.40 12.83
C THR A 330 2.22 8.96 14.21
N SER A 331 0.93 9.10 14.53
CA SER A 331 0.48 9.65 15.82
C SER A 331 0.85 8.77 17.02
N ILE A 332 0.84 7.44 16.86
CA ILE A 332 1.11 6.48 17.94
C ILE A 332 2.61 6.26 18.12
N PHE A 333 3.36 6.13 17.02
CA PHE A 333 4.76 5.70 17.08
C PHE A 333 5.76 6.80 16.74
N GLY A 334 5.32 8.00 16.36
CA GLY A 334 6.19 9.13 16.01
C GLY A 334 7.02 8.91 14.74
N ARG A 335 6.55 8.06 13.82
CA ARG A 335 7.34 7.57 12.67
C ARG A 335 7.14 8.34 11.36
N GLY A 336 6.42 9.45 11.38
CA GLY A 336 6.21 10.27 10.18
C GLY A 336 7.41 11.17 9.89
N THR A 337 8.05 10.99 8.74
CA THR A 337 8.72 12.12 8.08
C THR A 337 7.65 13.16 7.72
N ALA A 338 7.97 14.44 7.88
CA ALA A 338 7.09 15.61 7.85
C ALA A 338 6.32 15.89 6.54
N ASP A 339 6.16 14.89 5.68
CA ASP A 339 5.55 15.02 4.37
C ASP A 339 4.25 14.22 4.34
N THR A 340 3.16 14.92 4.66
CA THR A 340 1.85 14.33 4.95
C THR A 340 1.11 13.81 3.73
N GLY A 341 1.53 14.14 2.50
CA GLY A 341 0.94 13.58 1.27
C GLY A 341 -0.59 13.54 1.26
N GLY A 342 -1.24 14.59 1.78
CA GLY A 342 -2.70 14.72 1.88
C GLY A 342 -3.35 14.31 3.22
N SER A 343 -2.59 13.78 4.19
CA SER A 343 -3.07 13.43 5.53
C SER A 343 -2.90 14.58 6.52
N ILE A 344 -3.96 15.28 6.90
CA ILE A 344 -3.88 16.31 7.94
C ILE A 344 -3.53 15.64 9.28
N VAL A 345 -2.28 15.78 9.73
CA VAL A 345 -1.89 15.41 11.09
C VAL A 345 -2.44 16.50 12.01
N VAL A 346 -3.61 16.27 12.59
CA VAL A 346 -4.09 17.10 13.68
C VAL A 346 -3.21 16.78 14.87
N GLY A 347 -2.31 17.70 15.22
CA GLY A 347 -1.48 17.58 16.42
C GLY A 347 -2.40 17.36 17.62
N THR A 348 -2.15 16.31 18.39
CA THR A 348 -2.84 16.07 19.65
C THR A 348 -2.63 17.30 20.55
N PRO A 349 -3.68 17.97 21.04
CA PRO A 349 -3.53 19.06 22.01
C PRO A 349 -2.81 18.49 23.25
N GLY A 350 -1.57 18.93 23.47
CA GLY A 350 -0.75 18.47 24.62
C GLY A 350 0.57 17.78 24.28
N ALA A 351 0.95 17.63 23.00
CA ALA A 351 2.31 17.25 22.63
C ALA A 351 3.28 18.45 22.84
N GLY A 352 3.56 18.77 24.10
CA GLY A 352 4.71 19.60 24.45
C GLY A 352 6.02 18.95 23.96
N PRO A 353 7.12 19.72 23.86
CA PRO A 353 8.43 19.15 23.56
C PRO A 353 8.72 18.00 24.51
N MET A 354 9.00 16.81 23.96
CA MET A 354 9.37 15.66 24.77
C MET A 354 10.57 16.05 25.67
N PRO A 355 10.49 15.82 26.99
CA PRO A 355 11.66 16.01 27.84
C PRO A 355 12.81 15.14 27.32
N PRO A 356 14.06 15.62 27.38
CA PRO A 356 15.21 14.84 26.95
C PRO A 356 15.20 13.49 27.68
N ARG A 357 15.39 12.40 26.91
CA ARG A 357 15.52 11.06 27.48
C ARG A 357 16.58 11.10 28.58
N PRO A 358 16.28 10.62 29.81
CA PRO A 358 17.30 10.45 30.83
C PRO A 358 18.42 9.58 30.26
N SER A 359 19.65 10.06 30.36
CA SER A 359 20.83 9.24 30.13
C SER A 359 20.73 8.00 31.02
N TYR A 360 20.79 6.82 30.39
CA TYR A 360 20.81 5.55 31.10
C TYR A 360 22.04 5.53 32.02
N VAL A 361 21.83 5.68 33.32
CA VAL A 361 22.83 5.41 34.34
C VAL A 361 22.77 3.90 34.61
N PRO A 362 23.81 3.12 34.28
CA PRO A 362 23.83 1.70 34.62
C PRO A 362 23.72 1.55 36.15
N PRO A 363 22.92 0.57 36.64
CA PRO A 363 22.77 0.36 38.06
C PRO A 363 24.13 0.00 38.70
N PRO A 364 24.38 0.43 39.96
CA PRO A 364 25.58 0.04 40.68
C PRO A 364 25.67 -1.48 40.78
N MET A 365 26.82 -2.05 40.40
CA MET A 365 27.10 -3.46 40.60
C MET A 365 27.11 -3.76 42.10
N GLY A 366 26.03 -4.36 42.61
CA GLY A 366 25.91 -4.72 44.03
C GLY A 366 24.51 -5.00 44.56
N ALA A 367 23.44 -4.73 43.80
CA ALA A 367 22.09 -5.06 44.26
C ALA A 367 21.78 -6.56 44.05
N ALA A 368 21.59 -7.28 45.16
CA ALA A 368 21.14 -8.67 45.16
C ALA A 368 19.73 -8.80 44.56
N PRO A 369 19.42 -9.90 43.84
CA PRO A 369 18.10 -10.11 43.28
C PRO A 369 17.05 -10.35 44.38
N PRO A 370 15.79 -9.92 44.18
CA PRO A 370 14.71 -10.19 45.13
C PRO A 370 14.38 -11.71 45.19
N PRO A 371 13.87 -12.20 46.34
CA PRO A 371 13.58 -13.62 46.54
C PRO A 371 12.46 -14.11 45.62
N ALA A 372 12.63 -15.35 45.14
CA ALA A 372 11.68 -16.02 44.26
C ALA A 372 10.35 -16.30 44.97
N ALA A 373 9.24 -16.11 44.25
CA ALA A 373 7.91 -16.48 44.70
C ALA A 373 7.75 -18.01 44.81
N PRO A 374 6.91 -18.51 45.74
CA PRO A 374 6.76 -19.94 46.01
C PRO A 374 6.12 -20.70 44.83
N ALA A 375 6.69 -21.86 44.54
CA ALA A 375 6.25 -22.77 43.48
C ALA A 375 4.94 -23.48 43.85
N TRP A 376 3.98 -23.45 42.92
CA TRP A 376 2.77 -24.28 42.96
C TRP A 376 3.08 -25.69 42.42
N THR A 377 2.77 -26.73 43.20
CA THR A 377 2.84 -28.14 42.80
C THR A 377 1.49 -28.63 42.27
N PRO A 378 1.40 -29.13 41.02
CA PRO A 378 0.20 -29.82 40.54
C PRO A 378 0.16 -31.29 41.00
N ALA A 379 -1.04 -31.75 41.32
CA ALA A 379 -1.37 -33.14 41.60
C ALA A 379 -1.13 -34.08 40.40
N GLY A 380 -0.86 -35.35 40.71
CA GLY A 380 -0.31 -36.37 39.82
C GLY A 380 -1.19 -36.91 38.68
N PRO A 381 -0.66 -37.88 37.90
CA PRO A 381 -1.16 -38.25 36.58
C PRO A 381 -2.28 -39.30 36.62
N LEU A 382 -3.21 -39.21 35.67
CA LEU A 382 -4.15 -40.29 35.32
C LEU A 382 -3.63 -41.05 34.09
N ASN A 383 -3.65 -42.38 34.20
CA ASN A 383 -3.19 -43.34 33.18
C ASN A 383 -4.13 -43.45 31.96
N PRO A 384 -3.63 -43.91 30.79
CA PRO A 384 -4.38 -44.01 29.54
C PRO A 384 -5.03 -45.38 29.34
N ILE A 385 -6.27 -45.39 28.82
CA ILE A 385 -6.96 -46.58 28.30
C ILE A 385 -6.85 -46.59 26.77
N GLY A 386 -6.53 -47.77 26.21
CA GLY A 386 -6.03 -47.98 24.86
C GLY A 386 -7.00 -47.79 23.69
N SER A 387 -6.39 -47.60 22.52
CA SER A 387 -7.06 -47.48 21.21
C SER A 387 -7.02 -48.80 20.45
N PRO A 388 -8.10 -49.22 19.77
CA PRO A 388 -8.08 -50.33 18.81
C PRO A 388 -7.61 -49.85 17.41
N PRO A 389 -7.20 -50.79 16.51
CA PRO A 389 -6.53 -50.47 15.25
C PRO A 389 -7.48 -49.95 14.17
N GLN A 390 -7.06 -48.89 13.47
CA GLN A 390 -7.78 -48.26 12.35
C GLN A 390 -7.49 -48.97 11.03
N ALA A 391 -8.54 -49.46 10.37
CA ALA A 391 -8.51 -49.90 8.98
C ALA A 391 -8.48 -48.68 8.04
N ALA A 392 -7.73 -48.79 6.93
CA ALA A 392 -7.54 -47.73 5.95
C ALA A 392 -8.84 -47.42 5.18
N ALA A 393 -9.26 -46.16 5.19
CA ALA A 393 -10.38 -45.65 4.40
C ALA A 393 -9.91 -45.25 2.98
N PRO A 394 -10.73 -45.46 1.93
CA PRO A 394 -10.43 -45.04 0.56
C PRO A 394 -10.43 -43.50 0.43
N PRO A 395 -9.73 -42.94 -0.58
CA PRO A 395 -9.60 -41.50 -0.76
C PRO A 395 -10.95 -40.84 -1.12
N PRO A 396 -11.20 -39.62 -0.63
CA PRO A 396 -12.45 -38.91 -0.89
C PRO A 396 -12.55 -38.44 -2.35
N PRO A 397 -13.78 -38.35 -2.90
CA PRO A 397 -14.01 -37.81 -4.24
C PRO A 397 -13.67 -36.32 -4.32
N PRO A 398 -13.31 -35.80 -5.52
CA PRO A 398 -12.99 -34.39 -5.71
C PRO A 398 -14.21 -33.49 -5.40
N PRO A 399 -13.98 -32.28 -4.86
CA PRO A 399 -15.06 -31.36 -4.53
C PRO A 399 -15.83 -30.91 -5.79
N PRO A 400 -17.14 -30.64 -5.66
CA PRO A 400 -17.96 -30.16 -6.77
C PRO A 400 -17.44 -28.81 -7.27
N GLN A 401 -17.16 -28.73 -8.58
CA GLN A 401 -16.85 -27.49 -9.27
C GLN A 401 -18.05 -26.56 -9.15
N ALA A 402 -17.93 -25.52 -8.32
CA ALA A 402 -18.88 -24.43 -8.33
C ALA A 402 -18.74 -23.73 -9.68
N ALA A 403 -19.84 -23.67 -10.45
CA ALA A 403 -19.92 -22.80 -11.61
C ALA A 403 -19.51 -21.39 -11.18
N ALA A 404 -18.46 -20.85 -11.80
CA ALA A 404 -18.17 -19.43 -11.68
C ALA A 404 -19.43 -18.68 -12.13
N PRO A 405 -19.90 -17.64 -11.41
CA PRO A 405 -20.96 -16.79 -11.92
C PRO A 405 -20.52 -16.29 -13.29
N GLY A 406 -21.34 -16.57 -14.30
CA GLY A 406 -21.01 -16.31 -15.69
C GLY A 406 -20.70 -14.83 -15.88
N TRP A 407 -19.44 -14.53 -16.18
CA TRP A 407 -19.14 -13.33 -16.91
C TRP A 407 -19.58 -13.59 -18.35
N SER A 408 -20.80 -13.20 -18.69
CA SER A 408 -21.21 -13.09 -20.08
C SER A 408 -20.55 -11.84 -20.65
N PRO A 409 -19.57 -11.94 -21.57
CA PRO A 409 -19.16 -10.78 -22.33
C PRO A 409 -20.40 -10.20 -23.03
N ALA A 410 -20.49 -8.87 -23.08
CA ALA A 410 -21.37 -8.20 -24.03
C ALA A 410 -21.17 -8.86 -25.42
N GLY A 411 -22.28 -9.14 -26.10
CA GLY A 411 -22.37 -10.08 -27.22
C GLY A 411 -21.39 -9.87 -28.39
N PRO A 412 -21.37 -10.81 -29.35
CA PRO A 412 -20.37 -10.85 -30.41
C PRO A 412 -20.43 -9.58 -31.28
N LEU A 413 -19.29 -8.90 -31.40
CA LEU A 413 -19.07 -7.92 -32.45
C LEU A 413 -19.05 -8.66 -33.79
N ASN A 414 -20.06 -8.39 -34.62
CA ASN A 414 -20.12 -8.84 -36.01
C ASN A 414 -18.89 -8.33 -36.79
N PRO A 415 -18.22 -9.18 -37.59
CA PRO A 415 -17.16 -8.73 -38.48
C PRO A 415 -17.77 -8.15 -39.76
N VAL A 416 -17.77 -6.83 -39.90
CA VAL A 416 -17.98 -6.19 -41.21
C VAL A 416 -16.65 -6.27 -41.96
N GLY A 417 -16.65 -7.02 -43.05
CA GLY A 417 -15.52 -7.13 -43.96
C GLY A 417 -15.24 -5.84 -44.71
N ALA A 418 -13.96 -5.48 -44.77
CA ALA A 418 -13.42 -4.65 -45.84
C ALA A 418 -11.94 -5.01 -46.04
N GLN A 419 -11.61 -5.45 -47.26
CA GLN A 419 -10.26 -5.72 -47.75
C GLN A 419 -9.46 -4.42 -47.97
N PRO A 420 -8.11 -4.50 -48.11
CA PRO A 420 -7.19 -3.40 -47.83
C PRO A 420 -6.92 -2.50 -49.04
N GLN A 421 -6.70 -1.22 -48.78
CA GLN A 421 -6.13 -0.30 -49.77
C GLN A 421 -4.90 0.44 -49.20
N ALA A 422 -3.86 0.41 -50.03
CA ALA A 422 -2.49 0.90 -49.94
C ALA A 422 -2.17 2.11 -49.02
N ALA A 423 -1.01 2.00 -48.36
CA ALA A 423 -0.16 3.10 -47.89
C ALA A 423 0.35 3.94 -49.09
N PRO A 424 0.77 5.23 -48.97
CA PRO A 424 1.85 5.62 -48.04
C PRO A 424 1.77 7.06 -47.45
N ALA A 425 2.46 7.29 -46.33
CA ALA A 425 3.33 8.46 -46.08
C ALA A 425 3.81 8.49 -44.62
N SER A 426 5.11 8.71 -44.43
CA SER A 426 5.80 8.81 -43.15
C SER A 426 5.37 10.04 -42.35
N PRO A 427 5.16 9.97 -41.02
CA PRO A 427 5.05 11.16 -40.19
C PRO A 427 6.44 11.69 -39.81
N GLN A 428 6.65 12.98 -40.09
CA GLN A 428 7.76 13.78 -39.59
C GLN A 428 7.71 13.90 -38.06
N SER A 429 8.88 13.93 -37.44
CA SER A 429 9.10 14.15 -36.01
C SER A 429 8.48 15.47 -35.53
N PRO A 430 7.84 15.51 -34.34
CA PRO A 430 7.39 16.77 -33.77
C PRO A 430 8.59 17.60 -33.30
N THR A 431 8.66 18.84 -33.80
CA THR A 431 9.54 19.90 -33.36
C THR A 431 9.30 20.24 -31.89
N GLN A 432 10.39 20.33 -31.11
CA GLN A 432 10.36 20.79 -29.73
C GLN A 432 9.87 22.25 -29.66
N PRO A 433 9.02 22.61 -28.68
CA PRO A 433 8.66 24.00 -28.44
C PRO A 433 9.84 24.75 -27.82
N VAL A 434 10.13 25.92 -28.40
CA VAL A 434 11.11 26.90 -27.94
C VAL A 434 10.78 27.36 -26.50
N PRO A 435 11.75 27.49 -25.58
CA PRO A 435 11.51 28.03 -24.25
C PRO A 435 11.01 29.47 -24.34
N GLN A 436 9.77 29.71 -23.88
CA GLN A 436 9.27 31.05 -23.64
C GLN A 436 10.04 31.67 -22.48
N THR A 437 10.74 32.77 -22.74
CA THR A 437 11.32 33.65 -21.72
C THR A 437 10.19 34.28 -20.93
N MET A 438 9.85 33.71 -19.76
CA MET A 438 8.92 34.36 -18.84
C MET A 438 9.48 35.71 -18.41
N SER A 439 8.74 36.77 -18.72
CA SER A 439 9.01 38.13 -18.28
C SER A 439 8.99 38.17 -16.75
N ASN A 440 10.10 38.57 -16.14
CA ASN A 440 10.20 38.82 -14.69
C ASN A 440 9.28 40.00 -14.32
N VAL A 441 8.06 39.73 -13.88
CA VAL A 441 7.24 40.76 -13.23
C VAL A 441 7.91 41.07 -11.88
N PRO A 442 8.25 42.34 -11.58
CA PRO A 442 8.93 42.69 -10.34
C PRO A 442 8.05 42.34 -9.13
N GLN A 443 8.55 41.43 -8.30
CA GLN A 443 7.87 41.05 -7.06
C GLN A 443 8.24 42.03 -5.93
N ALA A 444 7.29 42.29 -5.05
CA ALA A 444 7.46 43.09 -3.83
C ALA A 444 6.86 42.36 -2.63
N LEU A 445 7.41 42.59 -1.45
CA LEU A 445 6.87 42.15 -0.18
C LEU A 445 6.13 43.31 0.48
N GLN A 446 4.82 43.18 0.63
CA GLN A 446 3.98 44.14 1.33
C GLN A 446 3.92 43.78 2.83
N VAL A 447 4.44 44.64 3.71
CA VAL A 447 4.39 44.48 5.17
C VAL A 447 3.98 45.80 5.81
N ALA A 448 2.97 45.78 6.68
CA ALA A 448 2.49 46.97 7.40
C ALA A 448 2.28 48.21 6.50
N GLY A 449 1.69 47.99 5.32
CA GLY A 449 1.40 49.03 4.33
C GLY A 449 2.58 49.48 3.47
N MET A 450 3.80 48.98 3.70
CA MET A 450 4.97 49.29 2.88
C MET A 450 5.23 48.20 1.85
N ASN A 451 5.55 48.60 0.62
CA ASN A 451 5.98 47.70 -0.44
C ASN A 451 7.50 47.71 -0.54
N MET A 452 8.13 46.57 -0.26
CA MET A 452 9.58 46.41 -0.32
C MET A 452 9.95 45.58 -1.57
N PRO A 453 10.76 46.11 -2.51
CA PRO A 453 11.10 45.38 -3.72
C PRO A 453 11.94 44.14 -3.41
N LEU A 454 11.60 43.00 -4.01
CA LEU A 454 12.30 41.72 -3.84
C LEU A 454 13.34 41.51 -4.95
N SER A 455 14.37 42.35 -4.95
CA SER A 455 15.49 42.20 -5.88
C SER A 455 16.49 41.14 -5.39
N PRO A 456 17.08 40.31 -6.26
CA PRO A 456 18.19 39.42 -5.91
C PRO A 456 19.29 40.12 -5.10
N GLY A 457 19.69 39.52 -3.97
CA GLY A 457 20.68 40.07 -3.04
C GLY A 457 20.14 41.16 -2.11
N ALA A 458 18.89 41.58 -2.24
CA ALA A 458 18.31 42.56 -1.34
C ALA A 458 18.21 41.98 0.08
N ARG A 459 18.64 42.78 1.05
CA ARG A 459 18.50 42.45 2.47
C ARG A 459 17.28 43.18 3.03
N LEU A 460 16.41 42.40 3.66
CA LEU A 460 15.22 42.86 4.35
C LEU A 460 15.53 42.96 5.83
N ASP A 461 15.40 44.15 6.43
CA ASP A 461 15.48 44.32 7.89
C ASP A 461 14.22 45.03 8.38
N LEU A 462 13.28 44.25 8.91
CA LEU A 462 12.01 44.79 9.38
C LEU A 462 12.18 45.65 10.64
N GLY A 463 13.32 45.57 11.34
CA GLY A 463 13.64 46.44 12.47
C GLY A 463 13.78 47.91 12.06
N THR A 464 14.12 48.16 10.80
CA THR A 464 14.26 49.52 10.24
C THR A 464 12.94 50.13 9.78
N VAL A 465 11.86 49.35 9.77
CA VAL A 465 10.55 49.78 9.29
C VAL A 465 9.83 50.57 10.39
N ALA A 466 9.72 51.89 10.20
CA ALA A 466 9.09 52.79 11.17
C ALA A 466 7.64 52.39 11.53
N SER A 467 6.86 51.89 10.56
CA SER A 467 5.47 51.48 10.79
C SER A 467 5.31 50.24 11.68
N LEU A 468 6.40 49.50 11.92
CA LEU A 468 6.41 48.34 12.82
C LEU A 468 6.74 48.71 14.26
N ALA A 469 7.07 49.97 14.57
CA ALA A 469 7.30 50.48 15.93
C ALA A 469 8.24 49.58 16.77
N GLY A 470 9.33 49.09 16.16
CA GLY A 470 10.31 48.22 16.82
C GLY A 470 9.92 46.73 16.91
N ARG A 471 8.67 46.35 16.57
CA ARG A 471 8.24 44.94 16.55
C ARG A 471 9.00 44.11 15.51
N GLY A 472 9.57 44.75 14.49
CA GLY A 472 10.37 44.11 13.46
C GLY A 472 11.80 43.75 13.88
N ALA A 473 12.23 44.12 15.10
CA ALA A 473 13.59 43.90 15.56
C ALA A 473 13.98 42.41 15.52
N GLY A 474 15.10 42.09 14.87
CA GLY A 474 15.59 40.72 14.72
C GLY A 474 14.95 39.93 13.58
N ILE A 475 13.98 40.50 12.84
CA ILE A 475 13.43 39.91 11.62
C ILE A 475 14.25 40.41 10.43
N VAL A 476 15.23 39.61 10.05
CA VAL A 476 16.15 39.90 8.95
C VAL A 476 16.06 38.80 7.90
N GLY A 477 15.97 39.16 6.63
CA GLY A 477 15.97 38.23 5.51
C GLY A 477 16.86 38.67 4.36
N GLU A 478 17.16 37.74 3.46
CA GLU A 478 17.92 38.00 2.23
C GLU A 478 17.22 37.36 1.05
N VAL A 479 17.04 38.12 -0.03
CA VAL A 479 16.48 37.61 -1.28
C VAL A 479 17.56 36.86 -2.05
N THR A 480 17.39 35.55 -2.17
CA THR A 480 18.31 34.64 -2.86
C THR A 480 17.73 34.21 -4.20
N VAL A 481 18.60 33.80 -5.13
CA VAL A 481 18.21 33.26 -6.44
C VAL A 481 18.40 31.75 -6.44
N HIS A 482 17.47 31.01 -7.06
CA HIS A 482 17.59 29.57 -7.16
C HIS A 482 18.79 29.16 -8.06
N PRO A 483 19.74 28.33 -7.58
CA PRO A 483 21.00 28.06 -8.29
C PRO A 483 20.84 27.50 -9.71
N ARG A 484 19.78 26.71 -9.95
CA ARG A 484 19.50 26.08 -11.24
C ARG A 484 18.42 26.79 -12.07
N ASN A 485 17.75 27.79 -11.50
CA ASN A 485 16.63 28.50 -12.15
C ASN A 485 16.66 29.98 -11.76
N PRO A 486 17.45 30.81 -12.47
CA PRO A 486 17.64 32.21 -12.11
C PRO A 486 16.35 33.06 -12.03
N GLY A 487 15.27 32.63 -12.69
CA GLY A 487 13.95 33.27 -12.62
C GLY A 487 13.13 32.95 -11.35
N VAL A 488 13.65 32.13 -10.43
CA VAL A 488 12.99 31.81 -9.17
C VAL A 488 13.75 32.46 -8.02
N ILE A 489 13.11 33.37 -7.31
CA ILE A 489 13.64 34.00 -6.10
C ILE A 489 13.09 33.33 -4.83
N GLY A 490 13.88 33.38 -3.76
CA GLY A 490 13.50 32.90 -2.43
C GLY A 490 13.92 33.87 -1.34
N LEU A 491 13.28 33.82 -0.17
CA LEU A 491 13.66 34.58 1.01
C LEU A 491 14.38 33.67 2.00
N LYS A 492 15.62 33.99 2.34
CA LYS A 492 16.39 33.35 3.40
C LYS A 492 16.10 34.00 4.73
N ASN A 493 15.82 33.20 5.76
CA ASN A 493 15.70 33.69 7.12
C ASN A 493 17.09 33.90 7.74
N LEU A 494 17.48 35.14 8.01
CA LEU A 494 18.72 35.50 8.71
C LEU A 494 18.49 35.88 10.17
N GLY A 495 17.24 35.88 10.64
CA GLY A 495 16.87 36.12 12.03
C GLY A 495 17.04 34.88 12.91
N SER A 496 16.71 35.02 14.19
CA SER A 496 16.75 33.93 15.19
C SER A 496 15.40 33.22 15.37
N GLY A 497 14.29 33.85 14.97
CA GLY A 497 12.93 33.30 15.06
C GLY A 497 12.54 32.45 13.86
N ILE A 498 11.60 31.53 14.04
CA ILE A 498 10.98 30.75 12.96
C ILE A 498 9.88 31.61 12.32
N TRP A 499 9.84 31.66 10.99
CA TRP A 499 8.72 32.26 10.25
C TRP A 499 7.77 31.17 9.74
N TYR A 500 6.51 31.49 9.52
CA TYR A 500 5.54 30.57 8.94
C TYR A 500 5.04 31.11 7.61
N VAL A 501 5.22 30.34 6.55
CA VAL A 501 4.86 30.75 5.19
C VAL A 501 3.65 29.98 4.72
N ARG A 502 2.60 30.70 4.35
CA ARG A 502 1.40 30.16 3.72
C ARG A 502 1.50 30.31 2.21
N MET A 503 1.51 29.18 1.51
CA MET A 503 1.52 29.13 0.05
C MET A 503 0.10 29.30 -0.52
N ARG A 504 -0.01 29.45 -1.85
CA ARG A 504 -1.30 29.63 -2.55
C ARG A 504 -2.27 28.46 -2.37
N ASP A 505 -1.76 27.27 -2.10
CA ASP A 505 -2.55 26.06 -1.81
C ASP A 505 -2.99 25.95 -0.33
N ASN A 506 -2.79 27.01 0.46
CA ASN A 506 -3.00 27.08 1.91
C ASN A 506 -2.10 26.16 2.75
N SER A 507 -1.10 25.50 2.16
CA SER A 507 -0.08 24.79 2.94
C SER A 507 0.75 25.79 3.76
N VAL A 508 1.11 25.41 4.98
CA VAL A 508 1.94 26.22 5.89
C VAL A 508 3.27 25.52 6.11
N GLN A 509 4.36 26.22 5.83
CA GLN A 509 5.73 25.71 5.99
C GLN A 509 6.52 26.58 6.98
N PRO A 510 7.17 25.99 8.00
CA PRO A 510 8.10 26.73 8.85
C PRO A 510 9.40 27.04 8.09
N VAL A 511 9.92 28.24 8.27
CA VAL A 511 11.21 28.71 7.76
C VAL A 511 12.11 28.99 8.94
N GLU A 512 12.89 27.97 9.32
CA GLU A 512 13.88 28.06 10.39
C GLU A 512 15.01 29.04 10.03
N PRO A 513 15.76 29.54 11.03
CA PRO A 513 16.98 30.30 10.79
C PRO A 513 17.91 29.63 9.77
N ASN A 514 18.43 30.42 8.84
CA ASN A 514 19.26 30.03 7.70
C ASN A 514 18.59 29.13 6.65
N LYS A 515 17.26 28.95 6.69
CA LYS A 515 16.51 28.27 5.62
C LYS A 515 15.91 29.26 4.63
N ASN A 516 15.70 28.77 3.41
CA ASN A 516 15.11 29.52 2.31
C ASN A 516 13.68 29.07 2.05
N VAL A 517 12.82 30.01 1.68
CA VAL A 517 11.48 29.73 1.14
C VAL A 517 11.35 30.33 -0.25
N ARG A 518 10.69 29.62 -1.16
CA ARG A 518 10.40 30.15 -2.50
C ARG A 518 9.33 31.24 -2.40
N LEU A 519 9.55 32.36 -3.09
CA LEU A 519 8.57 33.44 -3.19
C LEU A 519 7.81 33.32 -4.50
N VAL A 520 6.48 33.41 -4.41
CA VAL A 520 5.57 33.54 -5.55
C VAL A 520 4.48 34.54 -5.19
N PRO A 521 3.89 35.26 -6.15
CA PRO A 521 2.76 36.15 -5.86
C PRO A 521 1.63 35.42 -5.15
N GLY A 522 1.11 36.01 -4.07
CA GLY A 522 0.11 35.42 -3.20
C GLY A 522 0.65 34.63 -2.00
N THR A 523 1.98 34.45 -1.88
CA THR A 523 2.58 33.87 -0.66
C THR A 523 2.42 34.84 0.51
N ALA A 524 1.89 34.36 1.64
CA ALA A 524 1.81 35.12 2.89
C ALA A 524 2.86 34.62 3.89
N ILE A 525 3.53 35.52 4.59
CA ILE A 525 4.60 35.22 5.55
C ILE A 525 4.21 35.79 6.90
N ASP A 526 4.13 34.94 7.92
CA ASP A 526 4.02 35.33 9.32
C ASP A 526 5.42 35.32 9.94
N PHE A 527 5.93 36.51 10.24
CA PHE A 527 7.25 36.70 10.85
C PHE A 527 7.22 36.55 12.38
N GLY A 528 6.05 36.28 12.97
CA GLY A 528 5.84 36.27 14.40
C GLY A 528 5.48 37.66 14.95
N GLY A 529 5.04 37.69 16.21
CA GLY A 529 4.71 38.95 16.89
C GLY A 529 3.62 39.78 16.20
N GLY A 530 2.75 39.15 15.39
CA GLY A 530 1.66 39.77 14.63
C GLY A 530 2.10 40.54 13.37
N ILE A 531 3.28 40.26 12.83
CA ILE A 531 3.81 40.89 11.61
C ILE A 531 3.55 39.95 10.43
N LEU A 532 2.66 40.39 9.54
CA LEU A 532 2.30 39.66 8.33
C LEU A 532 2.83 40.37 7.09
N GLY A 533 3.42 39.62 6.19
CA GLY A 533 3.83 40.05 4.87
C GLY A 533 3.12 39.29 3.76
N THR A 534 2.86 39.93 2.63
CA THR A 534 2.32 39.28 1.43
C THR A 534 3.20 39.58 0.23
N VAL A 535 3.56 38.56 -0.54
CA VAL A 535 4.28 38.72 -1.80
C VAL A 535 3.30 39.14 -2.88
N THR A 536 3.51 40.30 -3.45
CA THR A 536 2.79 40.85 -4.60
C THR A 536 3.70 40.83 -5.82
N GLY A 537 3.16 40.65 -7.01
CA GLY A 537 3.92 40.72 -8.24
C GLY A 537 3.06 40.49 -9.45
#